data_AF-A0A2E8L102-F1
#
_entry.id   AF-A0A2E8L102-F1
#
_cell.length_a   1.000
_cell.length_b   1.000
_cell.length_c   1.000
_cell.angle_alpha   90.00
_cell.angle_beta   90.00
_cell.angle_gamma   90.00
#
_symmetry.space_group_name_H-M   'P 1'
#
loop_
_entity.id
_entity.type
_entity.pdbx_description
1 polymer ?
#
loop_
_entity_poly.entity_id
_entity_poly.type
_entity_poly.pdbx_seq_one_letter_code
_entity_poly.pdbx_strand_id
1 'polypeptide(L)'
;MEGAVLKELEAYLRSDWWTIGDACQIFAGFVPTPETKDDNGLPKFISIFSGEVYSKSSVWDSVTQVKKKWTNCFHWYEEPGSVKFKKTYGDDLWLWQVSKTYAILWALDQKLNVRSWVKEANDLGLLAEIP
;
A
#
# COMPACT_ATOMS: atom_id res chain seq x y z
N MET A 1 -21.12 6.18 -0.21
CA MET A 1 -19.88 5.94 0.55
C MET A 1 -18.97 4.96 -0.16
N GLU A 2 -19.48 3.80 -0.65
CA GLU A 2 -18.69 2.85 -1.46
C GLU A 2 -18.01 3.52 -2.68
N GLY A 3 -18.70 4.39 -3.42
CA GLY A 3 -18.13 5.05 -4.60
C GLY A 3 -16.99 6.05 -4.35
N ALA A 4 -16.73 6.50 -3.11
CA ALA A 4 -15.62 7.42 -2.80
C ALA A 4 -14.33 6.64 -2.49
N VAL A 5 -14.46 5.58 -1.71
CA VAL A 5 -13.40 4.62 -1.40
C VAL A 5 -12.78 4.01 -2.66
N LEU A 6 -13.63 3.59 -3.60
CA LEU A 6 -13.20 2.96 -4.84
C LEU A 6 -12.33 3.91 -5.68
N LYS A 7 -12.65 5.22 -5.69
CA LYS A 7 -11.89 6.24 -6.43
C LYS A 7 -10.51 6.52 -5.82
N GLU A 8 -10.39 6.49 -4.49
CA GLU A 8 -9.09 6.66 -3.85
C GLU A 8 -8.19 5.46 -4.08
N LEU A 9 -8.74 4.25 -4.00
CA LEU A 9 -8.02 3.03 -4.35
C LEU A 9 -7.57 3.05 -5.82
N GLU A 10 -8.46 3.41 -6.74
CA GLU A 10 -8.13 3.61 -8.15
C GLU A 10 -7.01 4.65 -8.33
N ALA A 11 -7.03 5.76 -7.59
CA ALA A 11 -5.98 6.76 -7.61
C ALA A 11 -4.63 6.21 -7.11
N TYR A 12 -4.63 5.43 -6.02
CA TYR A 12 -3.43 4.73 -5.54
C TYR A 12 -2.90 3.76 -6.58
N LEU A 13 -3.77 2.95 -7.20
CA LEU A 13 -3.40 1.96 -8.21
C LEU A 13 -2.85 2.59 -9.50
N ARG A 14 -3.39 3.75 -9.89
CA ARG A 14 -2.93 4.53 -11.04
C ARG A 14 -1.63 5.27 -10.80
N SER A 15 -1.28 5.60 -9.55
CA SER A 15 -0.02 6.29 -9.24
C SER A 15 1.21 5.47 -9.66
N ASP A 16 2.23 6.15 -10.19
CA ASP A 16 3.54 5.56 -10.49
C ASP A 16 4.43 5.42 -9.24
N TRP A 17 4.07 6.13 -8.17
CA TRP A 17 4.83 6.22 -6.93
C TRP A 17 3.93 5.99 -5.72
N TRP A 18 4.41 5.20 -4.78
CA TRP A 18 3.77 5.00 -3.48
C TRP A 18 4.72 5.42 -2.38
N THR A 19 4.23 5.89 -1.24
CA THR A 19 5.09 5.88 -0.05
C THR A 19 5.36 4.42 0.33
N ILE A 20 6.50 4.14 0.96
CA ILE A 20 6.80 2.78 1.45
C ILE A 20 5.73 2.36 2.47
N GLY A 21 5.24 3.30 3.29
CA GLY A 21 4.13 3.08 4.21
C GLY A 21 2.85 2.62 3.51
N ASP A 22 2.48 3.24 2.39
CA ASP A 22 1.30 2.86 1.60
C ASP A 22 1.50 1.49 0.94
N ALA A 23 2.68 1.25 0.35
CA ALA A 23 3.00 -0.04 -0.26
C ALA A 23 2.88 -1.19 0.77
N CYS A 24 3.38 -0.99 1.99
CA CYS A 24 3.26 -2.00 3.06
C CYS A 24 1.81 -2.27 3.45
N GLN A 25 0.94 -1.25 3.45
CA GLN A 25 -0.48 -1.39 3.75
C GLN A 25 -1.20 -2.17 2.65
N ILE A 26 -0.97 -1.79 1.39
CA ILE A 26 -1.54 -2.44 0.22
C ILE A 26 -1.12 -3.91 0.17
N PHE A 27 0.16 -4.23 0.41
CA PHE A 27 0.65 -5.62 0.44
C PHE A 27 0.18 -6.42 1.66
N ALA A 28 -0.21 -5.74 2.74
CA ALA A 28 -0.94 -6.37 3.84
C ALA A 28 -2.42 -6.62 3.50
N GLY A 29 -2.89 -6.13 2.35
CA GLY A 29 -4.26 -6.28 1.86
C GLY A 29 -5.22 -5.21 2.35
N PHE A 30 -4.70 -4.03 2.71
CA PHE A 30 -5.50 -2.94 3.26
C PHE A 30 -5.24 -1.62 2.54
N VAL A 31 -6.29 -0.83 2.39
CA VAL A 31 -6.22 0.53 1.83
C VAL A 31 -6.61 1.51 2.93
N PRO A 32 -5.80 2.54 3.20
CA PRO A 32 -6.20 3.60 4.11
C PRO A 32 -7.35 4.42 3.49
N THR A 33 -8.35 4.74 4.29
CA THR A 33 -9.40 5.72 3.91
C THR A 33 -9.04 7.07 4.55
N PRO A 34 -8.66 8.10 3.77
CA PRO A 34 -8.30 9.42 4.25
C PRO A 34 -9.47 10.14 4.95
N GLU A 35 -10.71 9.86 4.53
CA GLU A 35 -11.89 10.63 4.95
C GLU A 35 -12.68 10.01 6.10
N THR A 36 -12.52 8.71 6.39
CA THR A 36 -13.26 8.08 7.48
C THR A 36 -12.35 7.85 8.67
N LYS A 37 -12.54 8.71 9.67
CA LYS A 37 -12.02 8.47 11.01
C LYS A 37 -12.95 7.50 11.75
N ASP A 38 -12.39 6.59 12.53
CA ASP A 38 -13.15 5.85 13.54
C ASP A 38 -13.68 6.80 14.62
N ASP A 39 -14.45 6.26 15.57
CA ASP A 39 -15.06 7.05 16.64
C ASP A 39 -14.01 7.78 17.52
N ASN A 40 -12.72 7.43 17.38
CA ASN A 40 -11.57 8.03 18.06
C ASN A 40 -10.74 8.96 17.18
N GLY A 41 -11.19 9.28 15.96
CA GLY A 41 -10.46 10.17 15.09
C GLY A 41 -9.32 9.50 14.29
N LEU A 42 -9.21 8.17 14.32
CA LEU A 42 -8.12 7.42 13.68
C LEU A 42 -8.52 6.96 12.27
N PRO A 43 -7.59 6.87 11.31
CA PRO A 43 -7.90 6.39 9.96
C PRO A 43 -8.54 4.99 9.98
N LYS A 44 -9.62 4.81 9.21
CA LYS A 44 -10.17 3.49 8.89
C LYS A 44 -9.45 2.88 7.70
N PHE A 45 -9.48 1.56 7.63
CA PHE A 45 -8.85 0.78 6.58
C PHE A 45 -9.89 -0.10 5.92
N ILE A 46 -9.72 -0.39 4.64
CA ILE A 46 -10.61 -1.29 3.92
C ILE A 46 -9.82 -2.52 3.51
N SER A 47 -10.34 -3.68 3.88
CA SER A 47 -9.83 -4.97 3.41
C SER A 47 -10.07 -5.08 1.92
N ILE A 48 -9.02 -5.33 1.17
CA ILE A 48 -9.12 -5.52 -0.28
C ILE A 48 -9.76 -6.89 -0.60
N PHE A 49 -9.64 -7.85 0.32
CA PHE A 49 -10.18 -9.20 0.19
C PHE A 49 -11.71 -9.25 0.37
N SER A 50 -12.23 -8.44 1.30
CA SER A 50 -13.64 -8.51 1.72
C SER A 50 -14.42 -7.22 1.51
N GLY A 51 -13.75 -6.11 1.18
CA GLY A 51 -14.37 -4.77 1.14
C GLY A 51 -14.79 -4.23 2.50
N GLU A 52 -14.61 -4.99 3.57
CA GLU A 52 -15.00 -4.60 4.92
C GLU A 52 -14.08 -3.53 5.49
N VAL A 53 -14.67 -2.68 6.34
CA VAL A 53 -13.97 -1.58 6.99
C VAL A 53 -13.44 -2.04 8.36
N TYR A 54 -12.12 -1.91 8.55
CA TYR A 54 -11.39 -2.26 9.76
C TYR A 54 -10.87 -1.00 10.46
N SER A 55 -10.76 -1.06 11.79
CA SER A 55 -10.09 -0.03 12.59
C SER A 55 -8.57 -0.14 12.46
N LYS A 56 -7.86 0.94 12.80
CA LYS A 56 -6.40 0.98 12.74
C LYS A 56 -5.71 -0.13 13.53
N SER A 57 -6.22 -0.45 14.72
CA SER A 57 -5.61 -1.46 15.60
C SER A 57 -5.65 -2.86 14.98
N SER A 58 -6.72 -3.21 14.26
CA SER A 58 -6.89 -4.53 13.63
C SER A 58 -5.99 -4.77 12.43
N VAL A 59 -5.53 -3.71 11.77
CA VAL A 59 -4.69 -3.78 10.56
C VAL A 59 -3.20 -3.73 10.89
N TRP A 60 -2.85 -3.15 12.03
CA TRP A 60 -1.47 -2.75 12.31
C TRP A 60 -0.51 -3.93 12.45
N ASP A 61 -0.97 -5.09 12.92
CA ASP A 61 -0.12 -6.27 13.04
C ASP A 61 0.35 -6.78 11.69
N SER A 62 -0.54 -6.92 10.71
CA SER A 62 -0.21 -7.34 9.34
C SER A 62 0.71 -6.33 8.67
N VAL A 63 0.41 -5.03 8.80
CA VAL A 63 1.26 -3.96 8.25
C VAL A 63 2.65 -3.95 8.90
N THR A 64 2.71 -4.15 10.21
CA THR A 64 3.98 -4.18 10.97
C THR A 64 4.86 -5.34 10.52
N GLN A 65 4.29 -6.50 10.21
CA GLN A 65 5.04 -7.62 9.66
C GLN A 65 5.65 -7.29 8.28
N VAL A 66 4.88 -6.67 7.39
CA VAL A 66 5.38 -6.25 6.06
C VAL A 66 6.45 -5.17 6.21
N LYS A 67 6.25 -4.18 7.08
CA LYS A 67 7.24 -3.16 7.41
C LYS A 67 8.55 -3.79 7.89
N LYS A 68 8.49 -4.73 8.83
CA LYS A 68 9.69 -5.40 9.35
C LYS A 68 10.47 -6.14 8.25
N LYS A 69 9.77 -6.82 7.33
CA LYS A 69 10.39 -7.43 6.14
C LYS A 69 11.06 -6.38 5.26
N TRP A 70 10.38 -5.26 5.00
CA TRP A 70 10.92 -4.18 4.19
C TRP A 70 12.19 -3.58 4.79
N THR A 71 12.17 -3.21 6.07
CA THR A 71 13.33 -2.61 6.74
C THR A 71 14.56 -3.50 6.67
N ASN A 72 14.41 -4.80 6.92
CA ASN A 72 15.52 -5.76 6.87
C ASN A 72 16.18 -5.84 5.47
N CYS A 73 15.43 -5.53 4.43
CA CYS A 73 15.90 -5.54 3.04
C CYS A 73 16.24 -4.14 2.51
N PHE A 74 15.93 -3.07 3.26
CA PHE A 74 16.02 -1.70 2.77
C PHE A 74 17.47 -1.22 2.59
N HIS A 75 18.40 -1.77 3.37
CA HIS A 75 19.82 -1.40 3.38
C HIS A 75 20.55 -1.63 2.02
N TRP A 76 19.88 -2.19 1.02
CA TRP A 76 20.44 -2.55 -0.28
C TRP A 76 20.21 -1.52 -1.40
N TYR A 77 19.53 -0.39 -1.14
CA TYR A 77 18.98 0.43 -2.25
C TYR A 77 19.31 1.94 -2.25
N GLU A 78 20.24 2.39 -1.43
CA GLU A 78 20.83 3.73 -1.56
C GLU A 78 21.88 3.78 -2.69
N GLU A 79 21.47 3.43 -3.91
CA GLU A 79 22.29 3.69 -5.09
C GLU A 79 22.08 5.13 -5.55
N PRO A 80 23.14 5.96 -5.62
CA PRO A 80 23.05 7.29 -6.21
C PRO A 80 22.48 7.22 -7.63
N GLY A 81 21.40 7.96 -7.91
CA GLY A 81 20.76 7.99 -9.24
C GLY A 81 19.69 6.92 -9.47
N SER A 82 19.33 6.14 -8.45
CA SER A 82 18.24 5.16 -8.53
C SER A 82 16.89 5.79 -8.87
N VAL A 83 16.25 5.32 -9.94
CA VAL A 83 14.86 5.67 -10.30
C VAL A 83 13.83 4.87 -9.48
N LYS A 84 14.28 4.06 -8.52
CA LYS A 84 13.41 3.17 -7.73
C LYS A 84 12.84 3.88 -6.50
N PHE A 85 13.56 4.85 -5.95
CA PHE A 85 13.20 5.56 -4.73
C PHE A 85 13.36 7.06 -4.87
N LYS A 86 12.49 7.82 -4.21
CA LYS A 86 12.59 9.27 -4.07
C LYS A 86 12.40 9.64 -2.62
N LYS A 87 13.39 10.31 -2.02
CA LYS A 87 13.21 10.95 -0.72
C LYS A 87 12.30 12.16 -0.92
N THR A 88 11.21 12.20 -0.16
CA THR A 88 10.21 13.28 -0.23
C THR A 88 10.50 14.32 0.84
N TYR A 89 10.15 14.04 2.10
CA TYR A 89 10.34 14.92 3.24
C TYR A 89 10.64 14.13 4.52
N GLY A 90 11.63 14.60 5.28
CA GLY A 90 12.03 14.01 6.55
C GLY A 90 12.94 12.79 6.43
N ASP A 91 13.39 12.30 7.59
CA ASP A 91 14.24 11.11 7.71
C ASP A 91 13.43 9.85 8.01
N ASP A 92 12.10 9.97 8.09
CA ASP A 92 11.24 8.81 8.22
C ASP A 92 11.17 8.05 6.88
N LEU A 93 11.84 6.90 6.86
CA LEU A 93 11.88 5.97 5.74
C LEU A 93 10.47 5.64 5.21
N TRP A 94 9.46 5.58 6.06
CA TRP A 94 8.11 5.18 5.65
C TRP A 94 7.43 6.22 4.75
N LEU A 95 7.91 7.46 4.76
CA LEU A 95 7.41 8.55 3.93
C LEU A 95 8.13 8.64 2.57
N TRP A 96 9.21 7.88 2.39
CA TRP A 96 9.93 7.84 1.12
C TRP A 96 9.05 7.22 0.05
N GLN A 97 9.16 7.75 -1.17
CA GLN A 97 8.46 7.21 -2.31
C GLN A 97 9.27 6.07 -2.94
N VAL A 98 8.57 5.03 -3.36
CA VAL A 98 9.06 3.90 -4.13
C VAL A 98 8.25 3.80 -5.41
N SER A 99 8.89 3.48 -6.54
CA SER A 99 8.15 3.27 -7.78
C SER A 99 7.28 2.03 -7.65
N LYS A 100 6.05 2.10 -8.16
CA LYS A 100 5.05 1.01 -8.08
C LYS A 100 5.62 -0.31 -8.60
N THR A 101 6.26 -0.26 -9.77
CA THR A 101 6.92 -1.43 -10.38
C THR A 101 7.93 -2.06 -9.43
N TYR A 102 8.74 -1.25 -8.77
CA TYR A 102 9.75 -1.74 -7.87
C TYR A 102 9.15 -2.34 -6.59
N ALA A 103 8.16 -1.68 -6.00
CA ALA A 103 7.45 -2.19 -4.83
C ALA A 103 6.81 -3.55 -5.11
N ILE A 104 6.21 -3.74 -6.29
CA ILE A 104 5.61 -5.02 -6.70
C ILE A 104 6.68 -6.10 -6.88
N LEU A 105 7.80 -5.79 -7.55
CA LEU A 105 8.91 -6.73 -7.71
C LEU A 105 9.49 -7.16 -6.37
N TRP A 106 9.68 -6.22 -5.45
CA TRP A 106 10.10 -6.51 -4.07
C TRP A 106 9.09 -7.44 -3.38
N ALA A 107 7.80 -7.16 -3.47
CA ALA A 107 6.78 -7.97 -2.81
C ALA A 107 6.71 -9.40 -3.36
N LEU A 108 6.94 -9.57 -4.67
CA LEU A 108 7.08 -10.89 -5.30
C LEU A 108 8.32 -11.64 -4.81
N ASP A 109 9.47 -10.97 -4.72
CA ASP A 109 10.72 -11.52 -4.18
C ASP A 109 10.55 -12.00 -2.73
N GLN A 110 9.82 -11.22 -1.92
CA GLN A 110 9.47 -11.56 -0.54
C GLN A 110 8.33 -12.58 -0.40
N LYS A 111 7.89 -13.17 -1.52
CA LYS A 111 6.82 -14.18 -1.60
C LYS A 111 5.51 -13.72 -0.96
N LEU A 112 5.20 -12.42 -1.05
CA LEU A 112 3.90 -11.90 -0.65
C LEU A 112 2.85 -12.29 -1.70
N ASN A 113 1.59 -12.42 -1.28
CA ASN A 113 0.49 -12.85 -2.15
C ASN A 113 -0.05 -11.70 -3.04
N VAL A 114 0.84 -11.04 -3.77
CA VAL A 114 0.52 -9.89 -4.63
C VAL A 114 -0.43 -10.30 -5.76
N ARG A 115 -0.28 -11.52 -6.30
CA ARG A 115 -1.12 -11.99 -7.42
C ARG A 115 -2.59 -12.16 -7.02
N SER A 116 -2.88 -12.71 -5.84
CA SER A 116 -4.27 -12.82 -5.37
C SER A 116 -4.87 -11.44 -5.16
N TRP A 117 -4.10 -10.52 -4.58
CA TRP A 117 -4.52 -9.13 -4.40
C TRP A 117 -4.84 -8.44 -5.74
N VAL A 118 -3.95 -8.48 -6.74
CA VAL A 118 -4.21 -7.87 -8.05
C VAL A 118 -5.43 -8.49 -8.71
N LYS A 119 -5.59 -9.81 -8.62
CA LYS A 119 -6.72 -10.52 -9.21
C LYS A 119 -8.04 -10.11 -8.54
N GLU A 120 -8.10 -10.13 -7.22
CA GLU A 120 -9.30 -9.77 -6.46
C GLU A 120 -9.66 -8.29 -6.64
N ALA A 121 -8.66 -7.41 -6.65
CA ALA A 121 -8.88 -6.00 -6.98
C ALA A 121 -9.43 -5.81 -8.41
N ASN A 122 -9.04 -6.66 -9.36
CA ASN A 122 -9.59 -6.63 -10.71
C ASN A 122 -11.00 -7.23 -10.78
N ASP A 123 -11.24 -8.37 -10.12
CA ASP A 123 -12.55 -9.04 -10.06
C ASP A 123 -13.60 -8.14 -9.39
N LEU A 124 -13.20 -7.31 -8.42
CA LEU A 124 -14.03 -6.30 -7.77
C LEU A 124 -14.19 -5.01 -8.61
N GLY A 125 -13.62 -4.95 -9.81
CA GLY A 125 -13.68 -3.78 -10.69
C GLY A 125 -12.85 -2.58 -10.21
N LEU A 126 -11.96 -2.77 -9.24
CA LEU A 126 -11.10 -1.71 -8.66
C LEU A 126 -9.95 -1.32 -9.60
N LEU A 127 -9.57 -2.25 -10.48
CA LEU A 127 -8.53 -2.09 -11.50
C LEU A 127 -9.08 -2.00 -12.93
N ALA A 128 -10.39 -2.21 -13.09
CA ALA A 128 -11.04 -2.31 -14.40
C ALA A 128 -11.34 -0.92 -14.97
N GLU A 129 -10.29 -0.14 -15.21
CA GLU A 129 -10.24 1.02 -16.12
C GLU A 129 -8.78 1.53 -16.23
N ILE A 130 -7.82 0.63 -16.41
CA ILE A 130 -6.49 0.99 -16.90
C ILE A 130 -6.51 0.69 -18.41
N PRO A 131 -6.49 1.69 -19.30
CA PRO A 131 -6.40 1.45 -20.74
C PRO A 131 -5.14 0.70 -21.13
#